data_AF-A0A952WS84-F1
#
_entry.id   AF-A0A952WS84-F1
#
_cell.length_a   1.000
_cell.length_b   1.000
_cell.length_c   1.000
_cell.angle_alpha   90.00
_cell.angle_beta   90.00
_cell.angle_gamma   90.00
#
_symmetry.space_group_name_H-M   'P 1'
#
loop_
_entity.id
_entity.type
_entity.pdbx_description
1 polymer ?
#
loop_
_entity_poly.entity_id
_entity_poly.type
_entity_poly.pdbx_seq_one_letter_code
_entity_poly.pdbx_strand_id
1 'polypeptide(L)'
;MSQSMRTLPSVRTVLDCIERWRSVDLLTLTDEEVEHELSGLITTLADREVVRLRTGGPRTFYRVRNVEQDQQGNRGVGWPWTKLQDLLWPPTCVDKRGRCNRPGESVLYVCPASGTALAEMLDVGANNDFVAIKYLCTEPLSLAKVVGPYDPNAMCEQEVLNPDGLAAYQIVREFIRTEFTRHVDRGDSLSFLYKASSAIARCWFSPGKQDGWIYPSVQCSEEDCIAVTVEKARSSFQVVSAVRWASPSNSGIMFPLERAVIMGEELSWRVVPQEQRRRSIRSIRAYLSPVR
;
A
#
# COMPACT_ATOMS: atom_id res chain seq x y z
N MET A 1 40.41 2.98 -4.59
CA MET A 1 39.99 1.57 -4.55
C MET A 1 39.06 1.35 -5.73
N SER A 2 39.41 0.48 -6.68
CA SER A 2 38.54 0.11 -7.80
C SER A 2 37.35 -0.68 -7.23
N GLN A 3 36.13 -0.12 -7.31
CA GLN A 3 34.92 -0.91 -7.09
C GLN A 3 34.79 -1.83 -8.30
N SER A 4 34.93 -3.14 -8.08
CA SER A 4 34.58 -4.14 -9.09
C SER A 4 33.13 -3.90 -9.52
N MET A 5 32.88 -3.73 -10.83
CA MET A 5 31.52 -3.69 -11.35
C MET A 5 30.77 -4.95 -10.88
N ARG A 6 29.57 -4.77 -10.35
CA ARG A 6 28.74 -5.88 -9.87
C ARG A 6 28.27 -6.66 -11.09
N THR A 7 28.58 -7.95 -11.14
CA THR A 7 28.07 -8.85 -12.19
C THR A 7 26.73 -9.39 -11.75
N LEU A 8 25.66 -8.88 -12.37
CA LEU A 8 24.34 -9.49 -12.26
C LEU A 8 24.28 -10.79 -13.08
N PRO A 9 23.31 -11.68 -12.80
CA PRO A 9 23.10 -12.87 -13.61
C PRO A 9 22.84 -12.52 -15.07
N SER A 10 23.15 -13.47 -15.96
CA SER A 10 22.79 -13.32 -17.36
C SER A 10 21.28 -13.21 -17.54
N VAL A 11 20.83 -12.49 -18.57
CA VAL A 11 19.40 -12.40 -18.94
C VAL A 11 18.74 -13.78 -19.04
N ARG A 12 19.44 -14.77 -19.60
CA ARG A 12 18.93 -16.15 -19.68
C ARG A 12 18.65 -16.74 -18.30
N THR A 13 19.60 -16.61 -17.38
CA THR A 13 19.43 -17.07 -15.99
C THR A 13 18.24 -16.39 -15.32
N VAL A 14 18.06 -15.08 -15.57
CA VAL A 14 16.91 -14.34 -15.04
C VAL A 14 15.59 -14.91 -15.55
N LEU A 15 15.48 -15.14 -16.87
CA LEU A 15 14.28 -15.67 -17.49
C LEU A 15 13.96 -17.10 -17.00
N ASP A 16 14.95 -17.97 -16.91
CA ASP A 16 14.79 -19.34 -16.42
C ASP A 16 14.26 -19.36 -14.96
N CYS A 17 14.73 -18.43 -14.12
CA CYS A 17 14.22 -18.27 -12.75
C CYS A 17 12.77 -17.79 -12.73
N ILE A 18 12.42 -16.80 -13.57
CA ILE A 18 11.04 -16.28 -13.67
C ILE A 18 10.08 -17.37 -14.14
N GLU A 19 10.47 -18.19 -15.12
CA GLU A 19 9.65 -19.30 -15.60
C GLU A 19 9.41 -20.34 -14.51
N ARG A 20 10.44 -20.69 -13.74
CA ARG A 20 10.30 -21.57 -12.58
C ARG A 20 9.32 -21.02 -11.56
N TRP A 21 9.43 -19.74 -11.20
CA TRP A 21 8.48 -19.11 -10.29
C TRP A 21 7.05 -19.16 -10.82
N ARG A 22 6.84 -18.89 -12.11
CA ARG A 22 5.51 -18.94 -12.73
C ARG A 22 4.91 -20.35 -12.75
N SER A 23 5.72 -21.39 -12.63
CA SER A 23 5.25 -22.77 -12.47
C SER A 23 4.89 -23.16 -11.03
N VAL A 24 5.16 -22.29 -10.05
CA VAL A 24 4.80 -22.54 -8.64
C VAL A 24 3.28 -22.48 -8.46
N ASP A 25 2.72 -23.52 -7.86
CA ASP A 25 1.31 -23.58 -7.52
C ASP A 25 1.02 -22.84 -6.20
N LEU A 26 0.73 -21.54 -6.31
CA LEU A 26 0.41 -20.69 -5.17
C LEU A 26 -0.88 -21.11 -4.42
N LEU A 27 -1.74 -21.95 -5.01
CA LEU A 27 -2.94 -22.42 -4.33
C LEU A 27 -2.60 -23.42 -3.22
N THR A 28 -1.68 -24.34 -3.51
CA THR A 28 -1.35 -25.46 -2.63
C THR A 28 -0.28 -25.12 -1.60
N LEU A 29 0.66 -24.23 -1.93
CA LEU A 29 1.76 -23.88 -1.03
C LEU A 29 1.31 -23.03 0.18
N THR A 30 1.96 -23.25 1.30
CA THR A 30 1.92 -22.38 2.50
C THR A 30 2.66 -21.06 2.27
N ASP A 31 2.47 -20.08 3.15
CA ASP A 31 3.15 -18.79 3.04
C ASP A 31 4.68 -18.94 3.15
N GLU A 32 5.13 -19.81 4.05
CA GLU A 32 6.55 -20.09 4.27
C GLU A 32 7.20 -20.73 3.03
N GLU A 33 6.50 -21.65 2.36
CA GLU A 33 6.98 -22.28 1.13
C GLU A 33 7.04 -21.27 -0.02
N VAL A 34 6.02 -20.42 -0.18
CA VAL A 34 6.02 -19.36 -1.19
C VAL A 34 7.18 -18.39 -0.95
N GLU A 35 7.43 -18.00 0.30
CA GLU A 35 8.57 -17.14 0.65
C GLU A 35 9.92 -17.82 0.44
N HIS A 36 10.01 -19.14 0.69
CA HIS A 36 11.23 -19.90 0.44
C HIS A 36 11.58 -19.92 -1.06
N GLU A 37 10.60 -20.28 -1.91
CA GLU A 37 10.76 -20.29 -3.37
C GLU A 37 11.14 -18.90 -3.90
N LEU A 38 10.45 -17.87 -3.41
CA LEU A 38 10.73 -16.50 -3.82
C LEU A 38 12.10 -16.00 -3.33
N SER A 39 12.50 -16.37 -2.11
CA SER A 39 13.81 -16.01 -1.57
C SER A 39 14.94 -16.65 -2.38
N GLY A 40 14.76 -17.89 -2.85
CA GLY A 40 15.68 -18.55 -3.77
C GLY A 40 15.81 -17.79 -5.10
N LEU A 41 14.68 -17.36 -5.67
CA LEU A 41 14.67 -16.50 -6.85
C LEU A 41 15.39 -15.17 -6.59
N ILE A 42 15.01 -14.41 -5.57
CA ILE A 42 15.59 -13.08 -5.28
C ILE A 42 17.10 -13.19 -4.97
N THR A 43 17.53 -14.21 -4.22
CA THR A 43 18.94 -14.43 -3.90
C THR A 43 19.76 -14.75 -5.15
N THR A 44 19.14 -15.39 -6.15
CA THR A 44 19.78 -15.65 -7.45
C THR A 44 19.82 -14.39 -8.31
N LEU A 45 18.79 -13.55 -8.25
CA LEU A 45 18.56 -12.43 -9.17
C LEU A 45 19.17 -11.10 -8.75
N ALA A 46 19.30 -10.85 -7.44
CA ALA A 46 19.73 -9.56 -6.93
C ALA A 46 20.53 -9.71 -5.64
N ASP A 47 21.62 -8.95 -5.55
CA ASP A 47 22.17 -8.64 -4.24
C ASP A 47 21.11 -7.84 -3.47
N ARG A 48 20.86 -8.19 -2.21
CA ARG A 48 19.69 -7.77 -1.42
C ARG A 48 19.76 -6.31 -0.97
N GLU A 49 20.30 -5.40 -1.78
CA GLU A 49 20.26 -3.98 -1.48
C GLU A 49 18.82 -3.48 -1.62
N VAL A 50 18.06 -3.67 -0.54
CA VAL A 50 16.77 -3.02 -0.33
C VAL A 50 17.04 -1.53 -0.40
N VAL A 51 16.46 -0.87 -1.40
CA VAL A 51 16.47 0.59 -1.46
C VAL A 51 15.71 1.09 -0.25
N ARG A 52 16.45 1.60 0.73
CA ARG A 52 15.90 2.21 1.94
C ARG A 52 15.63 3.67 1.64
N LEU A 53 14.37 4.03 1.60
CA LEU A 53 13.97 5.42 1.47
C LEU A 53 13.65 5.96 2.85
N ARG A 54 14.34 7.04 3.22
CA ARG A 54 13.92 7.87 4.34
C ARG A 54 12.94 8.91 3.83
N THR A 55 11.74 8.95 4.39
CA THR A 55 10.89 10.11 4.14
C THR A 55 11.56 11.35 4.73
N GLY A 56 11.32 12.52 4.13
CA GLY A 56 11.70 13.79 4.74
C GLY A 56 10.93 14.05 6.04
N GLY A 57 10.95 15.30 6.52
CA GLY A 57 10.21 15.74 7.70
C GLY A 57 8.68 15.55 7.62
N PRO A 58 7.90 16.25 8.46
CA PRO A 58 6.48 15.98 8.60
C PRO A 58 5.74 15.93 7.25
N ARG A 59 5.03 14.83 7.00
CA ARG A 59 4.38 14.57 5.70
C ARG A 59 2.93 14.14 5.89
N THR A 60 2.08 14.62 5.00
CA THR A 60 0.66 14.23 4.99
C THR A 60 0.46 12.95 4.18
N PHE A 61 -0.38 12.07 4.68
CA PHE A 61 -0.80 10.85 4.01
C PHE A 61 -2.32 10.69 4.07
N TYR A 62 -2.87 9.88 3.18
CA TYR A 62 -4.30 9.69 3.02
C TYR A 62 -4.65 8.21 2.98
N ARG A 63 -5.79 7.85 3.56
CA ARG A 63 -6.39 6.52 3.43
C ARG A 63 -7.87 6.67 3.16
N VAL A 64 -8.41 5.76 2.37
CA VAL A 64 -9.85 5.58 2.25
C VAL A 64 -10.20 4.20 2.80
N ARG A 65 -11.32 4.09 3.51
CA ARG A 65 -11.85 2.84 4.04
C ARG A 65 -13.33 2.75 3.76
N ASN A 66 -13.79 1.61 3.26
CA ASN A 66 -15.22 1.34 3.14
C ASN A 66 -15.87 1.25 4.52
N VAL A 67 -17.09 1.78 4.61
CA VAL A 67 -17.99 1.48 5.71
C VAL A 67 -18.68 0.19 5.32
N GLU A 68 -18.37 -0.91 6.01
CA GLU A 68 -19.01 -2.19 5.76
C GLU A 68 -20.53 -2.05 5.91
N GLN A 69 -21.27 -2.75 5.07
CA GLN A 69 -22.72 -2.91 5.18
C GLN A 69 -23.00 -4.37 5.49
N ASP A 70 -24.01 -4.65 6.33
CA ASP A 70 -24.52 -5.99 6.52
C ASP A 70 -25.28 -6.47 5.25
N GLN A 71 -25.70 -7.73 5.25
CA GLN A 71 -26.43 -8.32 4.12
C GLN A 71 -27.79 -7.66 3.87
N GLN A 72 -28.31 -6.90 4.84
CA GLN A 72 -29.56 -6.14 4.74
C GLN A 72 -29.32 -4.68 4.30
N GLY A 73 -28.07 -4.29 4.00
CA GLY A 73 -27.71 -2.93 3.63
C GLY A 73 -27.69 -1.94 4.81
N ASN A 74 -27.85 -2.41 6.05
CA ASN A 74 -27.58 -1.58 7.20
C ASN A 74 -26.07 -1.41 7.35
N ARG A 75 -25.66 -0.33 8.02
CA ARG A 75 -24.25 -0.12 8.34
C ARG A 75 -23.77 -1.27 9.22
N GLY A 76 -22.69 -1.93 8.79
CA GLY A 76 -22.18 -3.17 9.33
C GLY A 76 -21.62 -3.05 10.76
N VAL A 77 -21.21 -4.20 11.29
CA VAL A 77 -20.73 -4.36 12.67
C VAL A 77 -19.54 -3.43 12.95
N GLY A 78 -19.61 -2.65 14.03
CA GLY A 78 -18.53 -1.74 14.47
C GLY A 78 -18.62 -0.31 13.94
N TRP A 79 -19.63 0.04 13.14
CA TRP A 79 -19.97 1.44 12.86
C TRP A 79 -21.00 1.97 13.88
N PRO A 80 -20.88 3.23 14.36
CA PRO A 80 -19.78 4.15 14.14
C PRO A 80 -18.52 3.73 14.91
N TRP A 81 -17.36 3.98 14.31
CA TRP A 81 -16.10 3.90 15.04
C TRP A 81 -16.11 4.93 16.17
N THR A 82 -15.79 4.51 17.39
CA THR A 82 -15.82 5.36 18.59
C THR A 82 -14.44 5.57 19.19
N LYS A 83 -13.42 4.85 18.72
CA LYS A 83 -12.05 4.99 19.20
C LYS A 83 -11.14 5.49 18.08
N LEU A 84 -10.17 6.33 18.42
CA LEU A 84 -9.16 6.83 17.48
C LEU A 84 -8.37 5.69 16.83
N GLN A 85 -8.11 4.62 17.58
CA GLN A 85 -7.43 3.42 17.07
C GLN A 85 -8.13 2.86 15.82
N ASP A 86 -9.47 2.94 15.76
CA ASP A 86 -10.26 2.40 14.67
C ASP A 86 -10.00 3.14 13.36
N LEU A 87 -9.43 4.37 13.41
CA LEU A 87 -8.96 5.10 12.24
C LEU A 87 -7.51 4.79 11.88
N LEU A 88 -6.66 4.44 12.85
CA LEU A 88 -5.22 4.26 12.66
C LEU A 88 -4.86 2.82 12.27
N TRP A 89 -5.52 1.79 12.83
CA TRP A 89 -5.31 0.39 12.45
C TRP A 89 -6.59 -0.44 12.73
N PRO A 90 -6.94 -1.42 11.87
CA PRO A 90 -7.92 -2.44 12.25
C PRO A 90 -7.41 -3.21 13.51
N PRO A 91 -8.28 -3.94 14.24
CA PRO A 91 -7.88 -4.71 15.42
C PRO A 91 -6.62 -5.57 15.17
N THR A 92 -5.94 -5.94 16.25
CA THR A 92 -4.60 -6.57 16.24
C THR A 92 -4.47 -7.84 15.39
N CYS A 93 -5.56 -8.40 14.91
CA CYS A 93 -5.60 -9.47 13.93
C CYS A 93 -6.48 -9.05 12.74
N VAL A 94 -5.90 -9.01 11.53
CA VAL A 94 -6.66 -8.95 10.27
C VAL A 94 -6.80 -10.36 9.75
N ASP A 95 -8.03 -10.85 9.57
CA ASP A 95 -8.26 -12.19 9.03
C ASP A 95 -7.97 -12.25 7.52
N LYS A 96 -7.96 -11.10 6.85
CA LYS A 96 -7.75 -10.95 5.41
C LYS A 96 -6.29 -10.57 5.09
N ARG A 97 -5.72 -11.29 4.12
CA ARG A 97 -4.43 -10.97 3.51
C ARG A 97 -4.52 -9.68 2.69
N GLY A 98 -3.46 -8.88 2.74
CA GLY A 98 -3.23 -7.77 1.81
C GLY A 98 -1.88 -7.93 1.10
N ARG A 99 -1.48 -6.92 0.31
CA ARG A 99 -0.21 -6.97 -0.45
C ARG A 99 1.03 -6.97 0.42
N CYS A 100 0.97 -6.40 1.63
CA CYS A 100 2.11 -6.27 2.54
C CYS A 100 1.88 -6.94 3.90
N ASN A 101 0.81 -7.71 4.09
CA ASN A 101 0.49 -8.35 5.37
C ASN A 101 -0.10 -9.76 5.18
N ARG A 102 0.25 -10.66 6.10
CA ARG A 102 -0.40 -11.98 6.24
C ARG A 102 -1.67 -11.90 7.09
N PRO A 103 -2.53 -12.94 7.07
CA PRO A 103 -3.53 -13.12 8.11
C PRO A 103 -2.90 -13.07 9.50
N GLY A 104 -3.52 -12.35 10.43
CA GLY A 104 -2.99 -12.08 11.77
C GLY A 104 -2.00 -10.90 11.85
N GLU A 105 -1.55 -10.34 10.72
CA GLU A 105 -0.67 -9.18 10.69
C GLU A 105 -1.44 -7.92 10.26
N SER A 106 -1.31 -6.86 11.05
CA SER A 106 -1.89 -5.55 10.76
C SER A 106 -0.82 -4.59 10.25
N VAL A 107 -1.14 -3.84 9.19
CA VAL A 107 -0.33 -2.71 8.69
C VAL A 107 -1.24 -1.54 8.34
N LEU A 108 -0.70 -0.32 8.43
CA LEU A 108 -1.38 0.90 7.99
C LEU A 108 -1.03 1.18 6.54
N TYR A 109 -1.99 0.92 5.64
CA TYR A 109 -1.93 1.32 4.23
C TYR A 109 -2.35 2.79 4.08
N VAL A 110 -1.47 3.61 3.48
CA VAL A 110 -1.75 5.01 3.16
C VAL A 110 -1.07 5.41 1.85
N CYS A 111 -1.56 6.45 1.19
CA CYS A 111 -0.94 7.01 -0.02
C CYS A 111 -0.56 8.48 0.21
N PRO A 112 0.53 8.98 -0.39
CA PRO A 112 0.93 10.39 -0.28
C PRO A 112 -0.07 11.34 -0.96
N ALA A 113 -0.76 10.87 -2.00
CA ALA A 113 -1.78 11.63 -2.70
C ALA A 113 -3.18 11.11 -2.37
N SER A 114 -4.10 12.04 -2.21
CA SER A 114 -5.50 11.75 -1.89
C SER A 114 -6.26 11.15 -3.06
N GLY A 115 -5.92 11.55 -4.29
CA GLY A 115 -6.49 10.96 -5.51
C GLY A 115 -6.19 9.48 -5.62
N THR A 116 -4.97 9.08 -5.31
CA THR A 116 -4.51 7.68 -5.33
C THR A 116 -5.13 6.88 -4.19
N ALA A 117 -5.18 7.42 -2.97
CA ALA A 117 -5.90 6.78 -1.87
C ALA A 117 -7.38 6.51 -2.21
N LEU A 118 -8.01 7.42 -2.96
CA LEU A 118 -9.36 7.25 -3.45
C LEU A 118 -9.44 6.22 -4.58
N ALA A 119 -8.56 6.29 -5.58
CA ALA A 119 -8.53 5.36 -6.71
C ALA A 119 -8.30 3.90 -6.27
N GLU A 120 -7.32 3.68 -5.37
CA GLU A 120 -7.04 2.38 -4.73
C GLU A 120 -8.27 1.77 -4.03
N MET A 121 -9.27 2.60 -3.69
CA MET A 121 -10.52 2.16 -3.08
C MET A 121 -11.75 2.22 -3.98
N LEU A 122 -11.78 3.03 -5.04
CA LEU A 122 -12.98 3.21 -5.87
C LEU A 122 -13.12 2.17 -6.99
N ASP A 123 -12.07 1.43 -7.34
CA ASP A 123 -12.19 0.24 -8.20
C ASP A 123 -12.93 -0.93 -7.50
N VAL A 124 -13.29 -0.70 -6.23
CA VAL A 124 -13.85 -1.66 -5.29
C VAL A 124 -15.36 -1.36 -5.22
N GLY A 125 -16.07 -1.49 -6.36
CA GLY A 125 -17.54 -1.61 -6.49
C GLY A 125 -18.40 -0.47 -5.94
N ALA A 126 -19.02 0.27 -6.86
CA ALA A 126 -19.99 1.33 -6.62
C ALA A 126 -21.06 0.96 -5.56
N ASN A 127 -21.35 1.92 -4.67
CA ASN A 127 -22.52 2.08 -3.78
C ASN A 127 -22.28 2.01 -2.26
N ASN A 128 -21.05 1.77 -1.78
CA ASN A 128 -20.78 1.85 -0.33
C ASN A 128 -20.27 3.23 0.09
N ASP A 129 -20.78 3.70 1.24
CA ASP A 129 -20.20 4.84 1.95
C ASP A 129 -18.76 4.52 2.34
N PHE A 130 -17.92 5.55 2.40
CA PHE A 130 -16.52 5.38 2.78
C PHE A 130 -16.07 6.50 3.72
N VAL A 131 -15.00 6.26 4.46
CA VAL A 131 -14.33 7.26 5.27
C VAL A 131 -13.01 7.60 4.61
N ALA A 132 -12.82 8.88 4.29
CA ALA A 132 -11.55 9.43 3.87
C ALA A 132 -10.83 10.00 5.10
N ILE A 133 -9.61 9.53 5.33
CA ILE A 133 -8.80 9.83 6.51
C ILE A 133 -7.52 10.52 6.07
N LYS A 134 -7.20 11.63 6.73
CA LYS A 134 -5.95 12.38 6.55
C LYS A 134 -5.08 12.18 7.78
N TYR A 135 -3.83 11.80 7.56
CA TYR A 135 -2.84 11.65 8.62
C TYR A 135 -1.70 12.64 8.44
N LEU A 136 -1.10 13.03 9.56
CA LEU A 136 0.20 13.67 9.61
C LEU A 136 1.20 12.65 10.15
N CYS A 137 2.20 12.30 9.34
CA CYS A 137 3.37 11.57 9.81
C CYS A 137 4.34 12.60 10.39
N THR A 138 4.58 12.54 11.70
CA THR A 138 5.39 13.53 12.43
C THR A 138 6.87 13.23 12.41
N GLU A 139 7.24 12.00 12.05
CA GLU A 139 8.63 11.52 12.03
C GLU A 139 9.01 10.97 10.66
N PRO A 140 10.31 10.98 10.31
CA PRO A 140 10.82 10.23 9.18
C PRO A 140 10.55 8.72 9.31
N LEU A 141 10.25 8.08 8.18
CA LEU A 141 10.08 6.62 8.05
C LEU A 141 11.24 6.04 7.25
N SER A 142 11.77 4.90 7.70
CA SER A 142 12.70 4.04 6.97
C SER A 142 11.93 2.96 6.22
N LEU A 143 11.69 3.15 4.92
CA LEU A 143 10.82 2.25 4.14
C LEU A 143 11.63 1.37 3.18
N ALA A 144 11.25 0.10 3.07
CA ALA A 144 11.73 -0.81 2.03
C ALA A 144 10.99 -0.55 0.72
N LYS A 145 11.69 -0.15 -0.33
CA LYS A 145 11.07 0.00 -1.65
C LYS A 145 10.98 -1.34 -2.37
N VAL A 146 9.75 -1.80 -2.60
CA VAL A 146 9.44 -3.10 -3.22
C VAL A 146 9.93 -3.16 -4.67
N VAL A 147 9.86 -2.05 -5.41
CA VAL A 147 10.35 -1.95 -6.78
C VAL A 147 11.37 -0.82 -6.86
N GLY A 148 12.63 -1.15 -7.11
CA GLY A 148 13.74 -0.19 -7.21
C GLY A 148 13.58 0.84 -8.36
N PRO A 149 14.51 1.80 -8.46
CA PRO A 149 14.51 2.81 -9.53
C PRO A 149 14.64 2.18 -10.93
N TYR A 150 14.18 2.91 -11.95
CA TYR A 150 14.16 2.46 -13.35
C TYR A 150 15.57 2.24 -13.93
N ASP A 151 16.53 3.08 -13.55
CA ASP A 151 17.91 2.98 -14.01
C ASP A 151 18.87 3.27 -12.83
N PRO A 152 19.57 2.24 -12.30
CA PRO A 152 20.56 2.40 -11.25
C PRO A 152 21.75 3.28 -11.67
N ASN A 153 22.16 3.22 -12.95
CA ASN A 153 23.28 4.02 -13.45
C ASN A 153 22.93 5.51 -13.49
N ALA A 154 21.67 5.86 -13.81
CA ALA A 154 21.20 7.24 -13.77
C ALA A 154 21.18 7.85 -12.36
N MET A 155 21.24 7.02 -11.31
CA MET A 155 21.26 7.46 -9.92
C MET A 155 22.66 7.51 -9.30
N CYS A 156 23.69 7.09 -10.04
CA CYS A 156 25.06 7.03 -9.56
C CYS A 156 25.97 7.85 -10.47
N GLU A 157 27.01 8.45 -9.88
CA GLU A 157 28.02 9.20 -10.64
C GLU A 157 28.90 8.28 -11.50
N GLN A 158 28.88 6.98 -11.21
CA GLN A 158 29.62 5.95 -11.91
C GLN A 158 28.65 4.86 -12.38
N GLU A 159 28.95 4.29 -13.55
CA GLU A 159 28.21 3.15 -14.09
C GLU A 159 28.37 1.94 -13.15
N VAL A 160 27.26 1.52 -12.55
CA VAL A 160 27.21 0.42 -11.57
C VAL A 160 26.98 -0.92 -12.27
N LEU A 161 26.24 -0.89 -13.38
CA LEU A 161 25.87 -2.05 -14.19
C LEU A 161 26.26 -1.82 -15.66
N ASN A 162 26.89 -2.81 -16.28
CA ASN A 162 27.10 -2.81 -17.73
C ASN A 162 25.76 -3.02 -18.48
N PRO A 163 25.71 -2.89 -19.83
CA PRO A 163 24.46 -3.01 -20.58
C PRO A 163 23.69 -4.32 -20.35
N ASP A 164 24.39 -5.46 -20.28
CA ASP A 164 23.77 -6.76 -20.03
C ASP A 164 23.20 -6.87 -18.61
N GLY A 165 23.92 -6.36 -17.61
CA GLY A 165 23.47 -6.28 -16.23
C GLY A 165 22.28 -5.35 -16.07
N LEU A 166 22.27 -4.21 -16.77
CA LEU A 166 21.14 -3.29 -16.80
C LEU A 166 19.90 -3.95 -17.39
N ALA A 167 20.04 -4.69 -18.49
CA ALA A 167 18.94 -5.44 -19.10
C ALA A 167 18.39 -6.51 -18.14
N ALA A 168 19.27 -7.29 -17.51
CA ALA A 168 18.89 -8.28 -16.50
C ALA A 168 18.14 -7.62 -15.33
N TYR A 169 18.66 -6.52 -14.79
CA TYR A 169 18.02 -5.75 -13.72
C TYR A 169 16.63 -5.26 -14.11
N GLN A 170 16.47 -4.70 -15.32
CA GLN A 170 15.18 -4.22 -15.81
C GLN A 170 14.14 -5.34 -15.93
N ILE A 171 14.55 -6.54 -16.39
CA ILE A 171 13.67 -7.70 -16.46
C ILE A 171 13.21 -8.13 -15.06
N VAL A 172 14.14 -8.25 -14.11
CA VAL A 172 13.80 -8.59 -12.71
C VAL A 172 12.84 -7.54 -12.13
N ARG A 173 13.16 -6.26 -12.32
CA ARG A 173 12.36 -5.15 -11.81
C ARG A 173 10.93 -5.17 -12.35
N GLU A 174 10.76 -5.32 -13.66
CA GLU A 174 9.42 -5.39 -14.27
C GLU A 174 8.67 -6.65 -13.88
N PHE A 175 9.35 -7.78 -13.73
CA PHE A 175 8.75 -8.99 -13.19
C PHE A 175 8.20 -8.77 -11.78
N ILE A 176 9.00 -8.23 -10.86
CA ILE A 176 8.58 -7.93 -9.50
C ILE A 176 7.44 -6.92 -9.48
N ARG A 177 7.52 -5.86 -10.29
CA ARG A 177 6.44 -4.87 -10.41
C ARG A 177 5.14 -5.55 -10.85
N THR A 178 5.19 -6.36 -11.89
CA THR A 178 4.03 -7.05 -12.46
C THR A 178 3.42 -8.06 -11.50
N GLU A 179 4.23 -8.86 -10.81
CA GLU A 179 3.72 -9.80 -9.81
C GLU A 179 3.14 -9.07 -8.60
N PHE A 180 3.79 -7.98 -8.15
CA PHE A 180 3.32 -7.21 -7.01
C PHE A 180 2.03 -6.44 -7.32
N THR A 181 1.87 -5.89 -8.52
CA THR A 181 0.67 -5.12 -8.92
C THR A 181 -0.38 -5.94 -9.64
N ARG A 182 -0.20 -7.27 -9.75
CA ARG A 182 -1.18 -8.17 -10.39
C ARG A 182 -2.58 -7.87 -9.87
N HIS A 183 -3.51 -7.67 -10.81
CA HIS A 183 -4.91 -7.44 -10.51
C HIS A 183 -5.49 -8.69 -9.85
N VAL A 184 -6.26 -8.50 -8.77
CA VAL A 184 -6.91 -9.59 -8.05
C VAL A 184 -8.39 -9.25 -8.03
N ASP A 185 -9.18 -9.99 -8.81
CA ASP A 185 -10.63 -9.76 -8.84
C ASP A 185 -11.23 -10.09 -7.47
N ARG A 186 -12.36 -9.45 -7.17
CA ARG A 186 -13.05 -9.63 -5.89
C ARG A 186 -13.61 -11.05 -5.77
N GLY A 187 -13.04 -11.82 -4.85
CA GLY A 187 -13.55 -13.11 -4.42
C GLY A 187 -12.53 -13.85 -3.57
N ASP A 188 -12.99 -14.67 -2.64
CA ASP A 188 -12.08 -15.51 -1.82
C ASP A 188 -11.24 -16.45 -2.70
N SER A 189 -11.74 -16.80 -3.88
CA SER A 189 -11.10 -17.68 -4.86
C SER A 189 -9.79 -17.17 -5.43
N LEU A 190 -9.52 -15.85 -5.39
CA LEU A 190 -8.28 -15.26 -5.91
C LEU A 190 -7.40 -14.63 -4.82
N SER A 191 -7.81 -14.75 -3.55
CA SER A 191 -7.05 -14.22 -2.41
C SER A 191 -5.62 -14.80 -2.32
N PHE A 192 -5.39 -16.00 -2.87
CA PHE A 192 -4.08 -16.62 -2.97
C PHE A 192 -3.08 -15.80 -3.82
N LEU A 193 -3.53 -14.95 -4.74
CA LEU A 193 -2.66 -14.06 -5.51
C LEU A 193 -1.97 -13.02 -4.63
N TYR A 194 -2.54 -12.69 -3.47
CA TYR A 194 -1.86 -11.86 -2.48
C TYR A 194 -0.69 -12.59 -1.80
N LYS A 195 -0.57 -13.93 -1.88
CA LYS A 195 0.62 -14.64 -1.37
C LYS A 195 1.89 -14.18 -2.07
N ALA A 196 1.85 -14.03 -3.39
CA ALA A 196 3.00 -13.55 -4.16
C ALA A 196 3.42 -12.13 -3.72
N SER A 197 2.50 -11.15 -3.76
CA SER A 197 2.82 -9.78 -3.35
C SER A 197 3.26 -9.67 -1.88
N SER A 198 2.63 -10.43 -0.97
CA SER A 198 3.02 -10.49 0.45
C SER A 198 4.40 -11.10 0.64
N ALA A 199 4.73 -12.19 -0.05
CA ALA A 199 6.06 -12.79 -0.02
C ALA A 199 7.12 -11.83 -0.58
N ILE A 200 6.82 -11.16 -1.70
CA ILE A 200 7.65 -10.13 -2.32
C ILE A 200 7.97 -9.02 -1.31
N ALA A 201 6.95 -8.46 -0.65
CA ALA A 201 7.15 -7.44 0.37
C ALA A 201 8.06 -7.92 1.51
N ARG A 202 7.91 -9.18 1.94
CA ARG A 202 8.63 -9.75 3.07
C ARG A 202 10.06 -10.12 2.75
N CYS A 203 10.38 -10.58 1.53
CA CYS A 203 11.75 -10.88 1.14
C CYS A 203 12.68 -9.66 1.22
N TRP A 204 12.14 -8.44 1.03
CA TRP A 204 12.89 -7.19 1.20
C TRP A 204 12.67 -6.50 2.55
N PHE A 205 11.86 -7.09 3.43
CA PHE A 205 11.66 -6.57 4.76
C PHE A 205 12.61 -7.20 5.76
N SER A 206 13.23 -6.36 6.57
CA SER A 206 14.06 -6.72 7.71
C SER A 206 13.42 -6.09 8.94
N PRO A 207 12.65 -6.86 9.74
CA PRO A 207 12.08 -6.39 10.98
C PRO A 207 13.13 -5.70 11.86
N GLY A 208 12.77 -4.58 12.47
CA GLY A 208 13.67 -3.76 13.30
C GLY A 208 14.63 -2.84 12.53
N LYS A 209 14.74 -2.96 11.20
CA LYS A 209 15.52 -2.03 10.35
C LYS A 209 14.64 -1.08 9.53
N GLN A 210 13.42 -1.50 9.24
CA GLN A 210 12.47 -0.75 8.43
C GLN A 210 11.14 -0.62 9.16
N ASP A 211 10.51 0.52 8.92
CA ASP A 211 9.22 0.93 9.43
C ASP A 211 8.06 0.40 8.59
N GLY A 212 8.36 -0.09 7.39
CA GLY A 212 7.37 -0.61 6.45
C GLY A 212 7.89 -0.63 5.02
N TRP A 213 6.96 -0.48 4.08
CA TRP A 213 7.17 -0.62 2.66
C TRP A 213 6.70 0.60 1.89
N ILE A 214 7.36 0.88 0.78
CA ILE A 214 6.86 1.71 -0.32
C ILE A 214 6.69 0.84 -1.55
N TYR A 215 5.52 0.92 -2.16
CA TYR A 215 5.11 0.01 -3.23
C TYR A 215 4.30 0.75 -4.29
N PRO A 216 4.35 0.31 -5.57
CA PRO A 216 3.60 0.93 -6.65
C PRO A 216 2.09 0.75 -6.46
N SER A 217 1.32 1.82 -6.66
CA SER A 217 -0.14 1.75 -6.72
C SER A 217 -0.59 0.85 -7.87
N VAL A 218 -1.64 0.07 -7.61
CA VAL A 218 -2.28 -0.80 -8.60
C VAL A 218 -3.13 0.05 -9.55
N GLN A 219 -3.77 1.08 -9.01
CA GLN A 219 -4.73 1.92 -9.72
C GLN A 219 -4.10 3.15 -10.38
N CYS A 220 -2.91 3.56 -9.93
CA CYS A 220 -2.17 4.72 -10.41
C CYS A 220 -0.70 4.33 -10.60
N SER A 221 -0.35 3.80 -11.79
CA SER A 221 0.97 3.19 -12.06
C SER A 221 2.19 4.08 -11.79
N GLU A 222 2.00 5.40 -11.84
CA GLU A 222 3.06 6.40 -11.63
C GLU A 222 3.18 6.86 -10.18
N GLU A 223 2.33 6.36 -9.28
CA GLU A 223 2.32 6.74 -7.88
C GLU A 223 2.67 5.57 -6.96
N ASP A 224 3.40 5.87 -5.88
CA ASP A 224 3.71 4.91 -4.83
C ASP A 224 2.75 5.12 -3.64
N CYS A 225 2.29 4.03 -3.03
CA CYS A 225 1.68 4.02 -1.70
C CYS A 225 2.64 3.41 -0.68
N ILE A 226 2.28 3.48 0.60
CA ILE A 226 3.10 2.95 1.69
C ILE A 226 2.25 2.07 2.61
N ALA A 227 2.89 1.04 3.15
CA ALA A 227 2.37 0.22 4.23
C ALA A 227 3.31 0.35 5.42
N VAL A 228 2.79 0.71 6.60
CA VAL A 228 3.60 0.96 7.80
C VAL A 228 3.23 -0.06 8.88
N THR A 229 4.21 -0.55 9.63
CA THR A 229 3.94 -1.45 10.76
C THR A 229 3.08 -0.77 11.81
N VAL A 230 2.29 -1.54 12.57
CA VAL A 230 1.42 -0.98 13.63
C VAL A 230 2.21 -0.21 14.69
N GLU A 231 3.38 -0.73 15.09
CA GLU A 231 4.25 -0.08 16.07
C GLU A 231 4.65 1.32 15.59
N LYS A 232 5.15 1.43 14.36
CA LYS A 232 5.56 2.74 13.82
C LYS A 232 4.37 3.65 13.52
N ALA A 233 3.26 3.11 13.04
CA ALA A 233 2.04 3.88 12.84
C ALA A 233 1.56 4.53 14.15
N ARG A 234 1.63 3.80 15.27
CA ARG A 234 1.27 4.30 16.61
C ARG A 234 2.13 5.48 17.06
N SER A 235 3.43 5.40 16.86
CA SER A 235 4.36 6.44 17.32
C SER A 235 4.40 7.67 16.41
N SER A 236 4.18 7.48 15.11
CA SER A 236 4.55 8.49 14.11
C SER A 236 3.37 9.05 13.31
N PHE A 237 2.17 8.47 13.38
CA PHE A 237 0.99 8.97 12.64
C PHE A 237 -0.05 9.56 13.57
N GLN A 238 -0.50 10.78 13.24
CA GLN A 238 -1.61 11.45 13.89
C GLN A 238 -2.77 11.60 12.92
N VAL A 239 -3.99 11.30 13.34
CA VAL A 239 -5.18 11.58 12.53
C VAL A 239 -5.45 13.08 12.57
N VAL A 240 -5.37 13.73 11.40
CA VAL A 240 -5.68 15.15 11.23
C VAL A 240 -7.18 15.33 11.02
N SER A 241 -7.78 14.49 10.19
CA SER A 241 -9.23 14.50 9.95
C SER A 241 -9.73 13.16 9.42
N ALA A 242 -10.98 12.86 9.71
CA ALA A 242 -11.72 11.78 9.07
C ALA A 242 -13.11 12.27 8.70
N VAL A 243 -13.53 11.97 7.46
CA VAL A 243 -14.82 12.41 6.91
C VAL A 243 -15.47 11.22 6.24
N ARG A 244 -16.71 10.93 6.63
CA ARG A 244 -17.55 9.96 5.93
C ARG A 244 -18.18 10.61 4.71
N TRP A 245 -18.12 9.93 3.59
CA TRP A 245 -18.69 10.34 2.31
C TRP A 245 -19.77 9.36 1.90
N ALA A 246 -20.83 9.91 1.33
CA ALA A 246 -21.81 9.11 0.61
C ALA A 246 -21.17 8.55 -0.66
N SER A 247 -21.41 7.27 -0.94
CA SER A 247 -21.08 6.73 -2.26
C SER A 247 -21.79 7.52 -3.36
N PRO A 248 -21.17 7.72 -4.54
CA PRO A 248 -21.91 8.24 -5.68
C PRO A 248 -22.97 7.21 -6.05
N SER A 249 -24.25 7.55 -5.85
CA SER A 249 -25.35 6.89 -6.55
C SER A 249 -25.21 7.12 -8.07
N ASN A 250 -26.14 6.61 -8.89
CA ASN A 250 -26.23 6.86 -10.34
C ASN A 250 -26.04 8.33 -10.79
N SER A 251 -26.11 9.29 -9.88
CA SER A 251 -25.80 10.71 -10.10
C SER A 251 -24.31 11.06 -10.26
N GLY A 252 -23.38 10.19 -9.87
CA GLY A 252 -21.94 10.45 -9.92
C GLY A 252 -21.45 11.50 -8.90
N ILE A 253 -22.33 12.01 -8.02
CA ILE A 253 -22.01 13.08 -7.08
C ILE A 253 -21.77 12.48 -5.68
N MET A 254 -20.60 12.79 -5.12
CA MET A 254 -20.25 12.46 -3.73
C MET A 254 -20.40 13.70 -2.84
N PHE A 255 -20.87 13.49 -1.61
CA PHE A 255 -20.96 14.56 -0.61
C PHE A 255 -20.59 14.04 0.78
N PRO A 256 -19.99 14.89 1.62
CA PRO A 256 -19.64 14.51 2.97
C PRO A 256 -20.90 14.37 3.82
N LEU A 257 -21.00 13.28 4.56
CA LEU A 257 -22.12 12.97 5.44
C LEU A 257 -21.83 13.42 6.87
N GLU A 258 -20.70 12.96 7.41
CA GLU A 258 -20.31 13.15 8.79
C GLU A 258 -18.81 13.44 8.88
N ARG A 259 -18.42 14.22 9.88
CA ARG A 259 -17.02 14.49 10.22
C ARG A 259 -16.73 13.94 11.61
N ALA A 260 -15.61 13.24 11.76
CA ALA A 260 -15.11 12.82 13.05
C ALA A 260 -14.66 14.04 13.88
N VAL A 261 -15.03 14.04 15.15
CA VAL A 261 -14.52 14.93 16.19
C VAL A 261 -13.72 14.05 17.14
N ILE A 262 -12.41 14.30 17.17
CA ILE A 262 -11.42 13.52 17.93
C ILE A 262 -11.18 14.23 19.26
N MET A 263 -11.38 13.52 20.36
CA MET A 263 -11.23 14.01 21.73
C MET A 263 -10.30 13.06 22.49
N GLY A 264 -8.99 13.22 22.32
CA GLY A 264 -8.01 12.25 22.80
C GLY A 264 -8.15 10.92 22.06
N GLU A 265 -8.40 9.84 22.80
CA GLU A 265 -8.60 8.50 22.22
C GLU A 265 -10.05 8.24 21.78
N GLU A 266 -10.98 9.12 22.11
CA GLU A 266 -12.39 8.99 21.76
C GLU A 266 -12.74 9.70 20.45
N LEU A 267 -13.75 9.18 19.78
CA LEU A 267 -14.25 9.69 18.51
C LEU A 267 -15.78 9.79 18.53
N SER A 268 -16.27 10.94 18.08
CA SER A 268 -17.70 11.15 17.80
C SER A 268 -17.91 11.65 16.37
N TRP A 269 -19.09 11.39 15.80
CA TRP A 269 -19.41 11.80 14.42
C TRP A 269 -20.44 12.91 14.43
N ARG A 270 -20.14 14.02 13.73
CA ARG A 270 -21.06 15.14 13.55
C ARG A 270 -21.52 15.22 12.11
N VAL A 271 -22.83 15.33 11.92
CA VAL A 271 -23.45 15.51 10.61
C VAL A 271 -22.94 16.80 9.97
N VAL A 272 -22.46 16.71 8.72
CA VAL A 272 -22.05 17.88 7.94
C VAL A 272 -23.29 18.64 7.48
N PRO A 273 -23.44 19.95 7.78
CA PRO A 273 -24.60 20.75 7.38
C PRO A 273 -24.82 20.76 5.86
N GLN A 274 -26.08 20.78 5.42
CA GLN A 274 -26.45 20.69 4.00
C GLN A 274 -25.81 21.80 3.14
N GLU A 275 -25.66 23.01 3.68
CA GLU A 275 -25.00 24.12 3.01
C GLU A 275 -23.53 23.85 2.69
N GLN A 276 -22.82 23.17 3.60
CA GLN A 276 -21.43 22.76 3.38
C GLN A 276 -21.35 21.66 2.32
N ARG A 277 -22.30 20.71 2.32
CA ARG A 277 -22.36 19.62 1.32
C ARG A 277 -22.45 20.14 -0.10
N ARG A 278 -23.24 21.20 -0.34
CA ARG A 278 -23.42 21.81 -1.67
C ARG A 278 -22.13 22.44 -2.21
N ARG A 279 -21.24 22.91 -1.34
CA ARG A 279 -19.92 23.45 -1.73
C ARG A 279 -18.90 22.34 -2.05
N SER A 280 -19.03 21.17 -1.42
CA SER A 280 -18.13 20.01 -1.58
C SER A 280 -18.29 19.26 -2.91
N ILE A 281 -19.40 19.48 -3.63
CA ILE A 281 -19.71 18.84 -4.93
C ILE A 281 -18.58 19.05 -5.96
N ARG A 282 -17.75 20.09 -5.82
CA ARG A 282 -16.71 20.47 -6.80
C ARG A 282 -15.39 19.70 -6.73
N SER A 283 -15.19 18.79 -5.77
CA SER A 283 -14.31 17.61 -5.85
C SER A 283 -13.84 17.19 -4.47
N ILE A 284 -13.83 15.89 -4.20
CA ILE A 284 -13.15 15.27 -3.04
C ILE A 284 -11.71 15.75 -2.92
N ARG A 285 -11.05 16.03 -4.04
CA ARG A 285 -9.70 16.61 -4.09
C ARG A 285 -9.58 17.89 -3.25
N ALA A 286 -10.58 18.78 -3.26
CA ALA A 286 -10.56 20.00 -2.45
C ALA A 286 -10.63 19.75 -0.94
N TYR A 287 -11.33 18.70 -0.50
CA TYR A 287 -11.42 18.34 0.93
C TYR A 287 -10.18 17.62 1.44
N LEU A 288 -9.50 16.90 0.55
CA LEU A 288 -8.26 16.19 0.85
C LEU A 288 -7.02 17.03 0.49
N SER A 289 -7.19 18.30 0.12
CA SER A 289 -6.07 19.22 -0.04
C SER A 289 -5.42 19.53 1.32
N PRO A 290 -4.13 19.92 1.35
CA PRO A 290 -3.51 20.50 2.53
C PRO A 290 -4.34 21.70 2.99
N VAL A 291 -4.67 21.76 4.29
CA VAL A 291 -5.06 23.03 4.89
C VAL A 291 -3.77 23.84 4.91
N ARG A 292 -3.74 24.97 4.19
CA ARG A 292 -2.62 25.90 4.24
C ARG A 292 -2.50 26.53 5.61
#